data_AF-A0A9X6AC02-F1
#
_entry.id   AF-A0A9X6AC02-F1
#
_cell.length_a   1.000
_cell.length_b   1.000
_cell.length_c   1.000
_cell.angle_alpha   90.00
_cell.angle_beta   90.00
_cell.angle_gamma   90.00
#
_symmetry.space_group_name_H-M   'P 1'
#
loop_
_entity.id
_entity.type
_entity.pdbx_description
1 polymer ?
#
loop_
_entity_poly.entity_id
_entity_poly.type
_entity_poly.pdbx_seq_one_letter_code
_entity_poly.pdbx_strand_id
1 'polypeptide(L)'
;FLDNPIGRANATYLLELQRAVSDALGVQLLYTTGLFDTTALAEFPLVIRLRNDADLRAGLKYISVEEHLRPGLPQQAPAGEGESVHSEITATRMFKRPSPQEA
;
A
#
# COMPACT_ATOMS: atom_id res chain seq x y z
N PHE A 1 0.71 -11.81 -10.76
CA PHE A 1 -0.55 -11.69 -10.01
C PHE A 1 -0.18 -11.23 -8.62
N LEU A 2 -0.87 -10.22 -8.09
CA LEU A 2 -0.71 -9.84 -6.68
C LEU A 2 -1.48 -10.86 -5.83
N ASP A 3 -0.95 -11.24 -4.68
CA ASP A 3 -1.66 -12.14 -3.78
C ASP A 3 -2.98 -11.48 -3.38
N ASN A 4 -4.10 -12.13 -3.64
CA ASN A 4 -5.42 -11.61 -3.28
C ASN A 4 -5.98 -12.41 -2.09
N PRO A 5 -5.46 -12.19 -0.87
CA PRO A 5 -5.96 -12.87 0.33
C PRO A 5 -7.39 -12.47 0.68
N ILE A 6 -7.91 -11.36 0.12
CA ILE A 6 -9.27 -10.87 0.40
C ILE A 6 -10.32 -11.65 -0.41
N GLY A 7 -9.99 -12.12 -1.62
CA GLY A 7 -10.81 -13.07 -2.38
C GLY A 7 -12.28 -12.65 -2.59
N ARG A 8 -13.17 -13.61 -2.90
CA ARG A 8 -14.64 -13.39 -3.01
C ARG A 8 -15.42 -13.77 -1.74
N ALA A 9 -14.77 -14.43 -0.78
CA ALA A 9 -15.41 -14.87 0.45
C ALA A 9 -14.98 -13.93 1.56
N ASN A 10 -15.96 -13.32 2.22
CA ASN A 10 -15.75 -12.35 3.30
C ASN A 10 -15.16 -13.07 4.52
N ALA A 11 -13.85 -13.29 4.51
CA ALA A 11 -13.12 -14.07 5.49
C ALA A 11 -12.63 -13.20 6.64
N THR A 12 -13.53 -12.39 7.21
CA THR A 12 -13.24 -11.43 8.28
C THR A 12 -12.43 -12.06 9.41
N TYR A 13 -12.83 -13.26 9.86
CA TYR A 13 -12.11 -14.02 10.89
C TYR A 13 -10.63 -14.33 10.53
N LEU A 14 -10.33 -14.64 9.27
CA LEU A 14 -8.95 -14.89 8.84
C LEU A 14 -8.12 -13.63 8.78
N LEU A 15 -8.72 -12.48 8.44
CA LEU A 15 -8.05 -11.18 8.48
C LEU A 15 -7.75 -10.77 9.92
N GLU A 16 -8.69 -10.95 10.83
CA GLU A 16 -8.51 -10.71 12.26
C GLU A 16 -7.36 -11.55 12.84
N LEU A 17 -7.33 -12.86 12.53
CA LEU A 17 -6.25 -13.74 12.99
C LEU A 17 -4.88 -13.31 12.44
N GLN A 18 -4.79 -12.99 11.15
CA GLN A 18 -3.54 -12.51 10.54
C GLN A 18 -3.06 -11.22 11.21
N ARG A 19 -3.95 -10.27 11.47
CA ARG A 19 -3.63 -9.02 12.17
C ARG A 19 -3.13 -9.30 13.59
N ALA A 20 -3.82 -10.15 14.35
CA ALA A 20 -3.40 -10.52 15.70
C ALA A 20 -2.01 -11.17 15.74
N VAL A 21 -1.70 -12.05 14.78
CA VAL A 21 -0.36 -12.66 14.65
C VAL A 21 0.67 -11.60 14.25
N SER A 22 0.33 -10.71 13.33
CA SER A 22 1.21 -9.60 12.92
C SER A 22 1.58 -8.71 14.08
N ASP A 23 0.59 -8.34 14.90
CA ASP A 23 0.77 -7.51 16.10
C ASP A 23 1.65 -8.23 17.13
N ALA A 24 1.41 -9.53 17.35
CA ALA A 24 2.21 -10.33 18.27
C ALA A 24 3.68 -10.49 17.82
N LEU A 25 3.94 -10.49 16.50
CA LEU A 25 5.28 -10.64 15.93
C LEU A 25 5.94 -9.30 15.57
N GLY A 26 5.24 -8.18 15.70
CA GLY A 26 5.75 -6.85 15.33
C GLY A 26 6.06 -6.70 13.84
N VAL A 27 5.39 -7.46 12.97
CA VAL A 27 5.55 -7.36 11.51
C VAL A 27 4.44 -6.49 10.91
N GLN A 28 4.67 -5.97 9.70
CA GLN A 28 3.66 -5.22 8.96
C GLN A 28 3.04 -6.10 7.87
N LEU A 29 1.72 -6.05 7.75
CA LEU A 29 0.98 -6.71 6.66
C LEU A 29 0.71 -5.75 5.51
N LEU A 30 1.00 -6.19 4.29
CA LEU A 30 0.55 -5.57 3.07
C LEU A 30 -0.45 -6.50 2.37
N TYR A 31 -1.68 -6.02 2.20
CA TYR A 31 -2.71 -6.72 1.46
C TYR A 31 -2.82 -6.12 0.06
N THR A 32 -2.99 -6.98 -0.94
CA THR A 32 -3.28 -6.55 -2.30
C THR A 32 -4.62 -7.13 -2.75
N THR A 33 -5.44 -6.32 -3.42
CA THR A 33 -6.73 -6.76 -3.94
C THR A 33 -7.00 -6.11 -5.29
N GLY A 34 -7.62 -6.86 -6.20
CA GLY A 34 -8.12 -6.35 -7.47
C GLY A 34 -9.62 -6.06 -7.45
N LEU A 35 -10.27 -6.21 -6.29
CA LEU A 35 -11.70 -5.95 -6.11
C LEU A 35 -11.91 -4.54 -5.55
N PHE A 36 -12.88 -3.85 -6.13
CA PHE A 36 -13.31 -2.54 -5.65
C PHE A 36 -14.55 -2.71 -4.76
N ASP A 37 -14.32 -3.12 -3.51
CA ASP A 37 -15.34 -3.19 -2.46
C ASP A 37 -15.03 -2.17 -1.37
N THR A 38 -15.74 -1.03 -1.39
CA THR A 38 -15.50 0.07 -0.45
C THR A 38 -15.79 -0.32 1.00
N THR A 39 -16.67 -1.30 1.25
CA THR A 39 -17.03 -1.74 2.60
C THR A 39 -15.87 -2.50 3.22
N ALA A 40 -15.32 -3.48 2.50
CA ALA A 40 -14.14 -4.24 2.96
C ALA A 40 -12.91 -3.33 3.11
N LEU A 41 -12.73 -2.37 2.19
CA LEU A 41 -11.60 -1.43 2.24
C LEU A 41 -11.66 -0.47 3.43
N ALA A 42 -12.85 -0.15 3.95
CA ALA A 42 -13.01 0.74 5.11
C ALA A 42 -12.43 0.14 6.40
N GLU A 43 -12.25 -1.18 6.48
CA GLU A 43 -11.65 -1.87 7.63
C GLU A 43 -10.12 -1.73 7.69
N PHE A 44 -9.49 -1.12 6.67
CA PHE A 44 -8.04 -0.94 6.60
C PHE A 44 -7.66 0.51 6.90
N PRO A 45 -6.68 0.75 7.79
CA PRO A 45 -6.29 2.10 8.18
C PRO A 45 -5.63 2.89 7.04
N LEU A 46 -4.96 2.18 6.11
CA LEU A 46 -4.35 2.76 4.92
C LEU A 46 -4.74 1.94 3.69
N VAL A 47 -5.30 2.62 2.70
CA VAL A 47 -5.55 2.05 1.38
C VAL A 47 -4.85 2.92 0.34
N ILE A 48 -4.04 2.29 -0.51
CA ILE A 48 -3.34 2.96 -1.61
C ILE A 48 -3.96 2.48 -2.91
N ARG A 49 -4.66 3.37 -3.61
CA ARG A 49 -5.24 3.09 -4.91
C ARG A 49 -4.17 3.20 -5.96
N LEU A 50 -3.99 2.13 -6.72
CA LEU A 50 -2.99 2.01 -7.77
C LEU A 50 -3.68 1.97 -9.13
N ARG A 51 -3.16 2.73 -10.10
CA ARG A 51 -3.64 2.71 -11.48
C ARG A 51 -2.55 2.17 -12.41
N ASN A 52 -2.96 1.39 -13.40
CA ASN A 52 -2.10 1.05 -14.52
C ASN A 52 -2.04 2.26 -15.46
N ASP A 53 -0.84 2.74 -15.71
CA ASP A 53 -0.53 3.79 -16.66
C ASP A 53 0.33 3.20 -17.80
N ALA A 54 0.26 3.80 -18.98
CA ALA A 54 0.98 3.30 -20.15
C ALA A 54 1.55 4.45 -20.97
N ASP A 55 2.87 4.43 -21.15
CA ASP A 55 3.52 5.20 -22.21
C ASP A 55 3.62 4.30 -23.45
N LEU A 56 2.60 4.39 -24.30
CA LEU A 56 2.50 3.59 -25.51
C LEU A 56 3.60 3.93 -26.53
N ARG A 57 4.20 5.12 -26.45
CA ARG A 57 5.30 5.54 -27.34
C ARG A 57 6.61 4.91 -26.91
N ALA A 58 6.88 4.86 -25.61
CA ALA A 58 8.04 4.18 -25.06
C ALA A 58 7.87 2.65 -24.94
N GLY A 59 6.65 2.13 -25.15
CA GLY A 59 6.32 0.72 -24.97
C GLY A 59 6.33 0.28 -23.50
N LEU A 60 6.15 1.22 -22.57
CA LEU A 60 6.29 0.98 -21.14
C LEU A 60 4.93 1.03 -20.42
N LYS A 61 4.76 0.14 -19.45
CA LYS A 61 3.60 0.11 -18.55
C LYS A 61 4.07 0.35 -17.12
N TYR A 62 3.33 1.17 -16.39
CA TYR A 62 3.67 1.56 -15.03
C TYR A 62 2.47 1.37 -14.12
N ILE A 63 2.74 1.21 -12.84
CA ILE A 63 1.73 1.34 -11.80
C ILE A 63 2.05 2.64 -11.08
N SER A 64 1.08 3.55 -11.04
CA SER A 64 1.20 4.83 -10.34
C SER A 64 0.20 4.88 -9.19
N VAL A 65 0.57 5.61 -8.14
CA VAL A 65 -0.38 5.90 -7.07
C VAL A 65 -1.40 6.89 -7.61
N GLU A 66 -2.66 6.49 -7.56
CA GLU A 66 -3.78 7.33 -7.92
C GLU A 66 -4.28 8.10 -6.71
N GLU A 67 -4.37 7.43 -5.55
CA GLU A 67 -4.98 8.02 -4.35
C GLU A 67 -4.50 7.31 -3.07
N HIS A 68 -4.46 8.05 -1.95
CA HIS A 68 -4.27 7.50 -0.61
C HIS A 68 -5.55 7.74 0.21
N LEU A 69 -6.21 6.67 0.63
CA LEU A 69 -7.32 6.74 1.59
C LEU A 69 -6.78 6.36 2.97
N ARG A 70 -7.00 7.24 3.95
CA ARG A 70 -6.42 7.15 5.29
C ARG A 70 -7.50 7.22 6.38
N PRO A 71 -8.51 6.34 6.36
CA PRO A 71 -9.57 6.38 7.35
C PRO A 71 -8.97 6.16 8.76
N GLY A 72 -9.03 7.18 9.61
CA GLY A 72 -8.60 7.08 11.01
C GLY A 72 -7.08 7.13 11.25
N LEU A 73 -6.24 7.32 10.23
CA LEU A 73 -4.80 7.56 10.46
C LEU A 73 -4.55 9.03 10.80
N PRO A 74 -3.65 9.33 11.75
CA PRO A 74 -3.18 10.69 12.00
C PRO A 74 -2.70 11.35 10.70
N GLN A 75 -2.97 12.65 10.57
CA GLN A 75 -2.37 13.44 9.49
C GLN A 75 -0.85 13.29 9.62
N GLN A 76 -0.17 12.91 8.53
CA GLN A 76 1.30 12.93 8.53
C GLN A 76 1.73 14.36 8.83
N ALA A 77 2.55 14.53 9.86
CA ALA A 77 3.20 15.80 10.12
C ALA A 77 3.95 16.25 8.84
N PRO A 78 3.99 17.56 8.55
CA PRO A 78 4.81 18.07 7.46
C PRO A 78 6.22 17.48 7.57
N ALA A 79 6.79 17.05 6.44
CA ALA A 79 8.09 16.39 6.39
C ALA A 79 9.15 17.30 7.02
N GLY A 80 9.48 17.06 8.30
CA GLY A 80 10.41 17.89 9.05
C GLY A 80 10.32 17.81 10.59
N GLU A 81 9.17 17.46 11.18
CA GLU A 81 8.97 17.62 12.64
C GLU A 81 8.64 16.33 13.43
N GLY A 82 8.77 15.15 12.83
CA GLY A 82 8.58 13.87 13.53
C GLY A 82 9.90 13.12 13.69
N GLU A 83 10.16 12.60 14.88
CA GLU A 83 11.17 11.57 15.12
C GLU A 83 10.98 10.48 14.05
N SER A 84 12.03 10.21 13.27
CA SER A 84 11.98 9.21 12.21
C SER A 84 11.61 7.87 12.83
N VAL A 85 10.35 7.44 12.64
CA VAL A 85 9.92 6.09 13.01
C VAL A 85 10.82 5.14 12.24
N HIS A 86 11.79 4.54 12.94
CA HIS A 86 12.71 3.57 12.37
C HIS A 86 11.93 2.28 12.10
N SER A 87 11.22 2.23 10.98
CA SER A 87 10.86 0.96 10.37
C SER A 87 12.14 0.38 9.77
N GLU A 88 12.72 -0.62 10.44
CA GLU A 88 13.92 -1.30 9.92
C GLU A 88 13.53 -2.13 8.70
N ILE A 89 13.87 -1.60 7.54
CA ILE A 89 13.81 -2.33 6.28
C ILE A 89 15.06 -3.21 6.22
N THR A 90 14.92 -4.50 6.52
CA THR A 90 16.04 -5.46 6.48
C THR A 90 16.51 -5.75 5.05
N ALA A 91 15.65 -5.56 4.05
CA ALA A 91 16.01 -5.56 2.64
C ALA A 91 14.96 -4.80 1.80
N THR A 92 15.41 -3.90 0.92
CA THR A 92 14.54 -3.29 -0.11
C THR A 92 15.36 -3.00 -1.36
N ARG A 93 14.74 -3.25 -2.52
CA ARG A 93 15.25 -2.81 -3.81
C ARG A 93 14.22 -1.86 -4.43
N MET A 94 14.49 -0.57 -4.34
CA MET A 94 13.62 0.48 -4.90
C MET A 94 14.18 0.95 -6.24
N PHE A 95 13.37 0.87 -7.30
CA PHE A 95 13.71 1.46 -8.59
C PHE A 95 13.16 2.89 -8.66
N LYS A 96 14.03 3.90 -8.55
CA LYS A 96 13.66 5.31 -8.70
C LYS A 96 13.99 5.76 -10.13
N ARG A 97 12.98 6.18 -10.88
CA ARG A 97 13.20 6.79 -12.20
C ARG A 97 13.92 8.12 -11.99
N PRO A 98 14.99 8.43 -12.74
CA PRO A 98 15.57 9.77 -12.72
C PRO A 98 14.48 10.76 -13.14
N SER A 99 14.34 11.86 -12.38
CA SER A 99 13.47 12.97 -12.77
C SER A 99 13.89 13.45 -14.16
N PRO A 100 12.95 13.71 -15.08
CA PRO A 100 13.28 14.40 -16.31
C PRO A 100 13.92 15.73 -15.91
N GLN A 101 15.20 15.87 -16.19
CA GLN A 101 15.91 17.12 -15.97
C GLN A 101 15.23 18.15 -16.87
N GLU A 102 14.64 19.18 -16.28
CA GLU A 102 14.13 20.35 -17.00
C GLU A 102 15.27 20.87 -17.88
N ALA A 103 15.10 20.71 -19.20
CA ALA A 103 16.00 21.22 -20.23
C ALA A 103 15.43 22.54 -20.77
#